data_AF-A0AAE4IVQ0-F1
#
_entry.id   AF-A0AAE4IVQ0-F1
#
_cell.length_a   1.000
_cell.length_b   1.000
_cell.length_c   1.000
_cell.angle_alpha   90.00
_cell.angle_beta   90.00
_cell.angle_gamma   90.00
#
_symmetry.space_group_name_H-M   'P 1'
#
loop_
_entity.id
_entity.type
_entity.pdbx_description
1 polymer ?
#
loop_
_entity_poly.entity_id
_entity_poly.type
_entity_poly.pdbx_seq_one_letter_code
_entity_poly.pdbx_strand_id
1 'polypeptide(L)'
;MTDVSQDGMTRSARNSWLIITARFISDFGAFLNMVALSTYVYLLSQSVMHVSIFLACRVAGGILASVAGVPFFRRFHGRLPLVIFDIIRAALLALLLIFPPAAQLYILPFIALGIGIGNSMFAIGLNSQLPRWVDESRRVSTNAWLTSASATGAVTGSLVSGILLAASGYQLVFAMNIVTYLLAGLAIMPLRFLFYPAVGEAEPHRKEWRNLISGLRATPVLAGMLLVTMADTLGSAAHNVGFPILSEWLTPATAGKTMGLLLAVWAGGKFLGARITNYLLLQSKTGTERLFFAGVALMSLGFIFTFQQHGVPLALIFIAFAGVGDGLADVSLISRIQSEPERLRLPVFSLMTLLQMTGFGVGMLIVAPFYVWFAPAVVIVIFHGIPLLTLAAAGIYSQRQRCQRR
;
A
#
# COMPACT_ATOMS: atom_id res chain seq x y z
N MET A 1 29.31 -24.07 26.39
CA MET A 1 28.32 -24.20 25.28
C MET A 1 27.01 -23.45 25.56
N THR A 2 26.73 -23.03 26.79
CA THR A 2 25.52 -22.30 27.23
C THR A 2 25.58 -20.77 27.06
N ASP A 3 26.78 -20.18 27.02
CA ASP A 3 26.96 -18.72 26.96
C ASP A 3 26.82 -18.15 25.53
N VAL A 4 27.29 -18.93 24.53
CA VAL A 4 27.21 -18.56 23.10
C VAL A 4 25.76 -18.57 22.59
N SER A 5 24.90 -19.46 23.13
CA SER A 5 23.47 -19.49 22.77
C SER A 5 22.69 -18.35 23.42
N GLN A 6 23.04 -17.92 24.63
CA GLN A 6 22.41 -16.77 25.28
C GLN A 6 22.76 -15.44 24.59
N ASP A 7 24.01 -15.21 24.21
CA ASP A 7 24.42 -14.00 23.46
C ASP A 7 23.77 -13.98 22.05
N GLY A 8 23.61 -15.14 21.40
CA GLY A 8 22.85 -15.26 20.16
C GLY A 8 21.36 -14.88 20.30
N MET A 9 20.71 -15.36 21.37
CA MET A 9 19.30 -15.06 21.64
C MET A 9 19.06 -13.59 22.01
N THR A 10 19.93 -12.98 22.83
CA THR A 10 19.82 -11.55 23.19
C THR A 10 20.08 -10.66 21.98
N ARG A 11 21.07 -10.99 21.14
CA ARG A 11 21.31 -10.30 19.87
C ARG A 11 20.15 -10.45 18.90
N SER A 12 19.55 -11.63 18.80
CA SER A 12 18.35 -11.83 17.96
C SER A 12 17.19 -10.97 18.45
N ALA A 13 16.94 -10.91 19.76
CA ALA A 13 15.88 -10.07 20.31
C ALA A 13 16.13 -8.58 20.02
N ARG A 14 17.37 -8.11 20.19
CA ARG A 14 17.76 -6.73 19.88
C ARG A 14 17.61 -6.43 18.39
N ASN A 15 18.08 -7.31 17.51
CA ASN A 15 17.95 -7.16 16.06
C ASN A 15 16.47 -7.11 15.65
N SER A 16 15.61 -7.99 16.19
CA SER A 16 14.16 -7.93 15.94
C SER A 16 13.59 -6.55 16.26
N TRP A 17 13.87 -6.01 17.46
CA TRP A 17 13.39 -4.69 17.85
C TRP A 17 13.89 -3.57 16.94
N LEU A 18 15.19 -3.55 16.62
CA LEU A 18 15.77 -2.55 15.72
C LEU A 18 15.12 -2.57 14.32
N ILE A 19 14.88 -3.77 13.78
CA ILE A 19 14.23 -3.95 12.46
C ILE A 19 12.77 -3.48 12.53
N ILE A 20 12.03 -3.83 13.59
CA ILE A 20 10.64 -3.41 13.79
C ILE A 20 10.55 -1.87 13.90
N THR A 21 11.42 -1.25 14.69
CA THR A 21 11.49 0.20 14.83
C THR A 21 11.83 0.88 13.52
N ALA A 22 12.84 0.38 12.79
CA ALA A 22 13.22 0.95 11.51
C ALA A 22 12.10 0.84 10.47
N ARG A 23 11.37 -0.28 10.47
CA ARG A 23 10.19 -0.48 9.60
C ARG A 23 9.08 0.52 9.92
N PHE A 24 8.76 0.69 11.20
CA PHE A 24 7.79 1.70 11.65
C PHE A 24 8.17 3.11 11.19
N ILE A 25 9.41 3.54 11.47
CA ILE A 25 9.88 4.90 11.14
C ILE A 25 9.88 5.13 9.62
N SER A 26 10.38 4.15 8.85
CA SER A 26 10.42 4.27 7.38
C SER A 26 9.01 4.36 6.79
N ASP A 27 8.06 3.54 7.24
CA ASP A 27 6.69 3.57 6.69
C ASP A 27 5.92 4.80 7.18
N PHE A 28 6.15 5.23 8.42
CA PHE A 28 5.66 6.52 8.92
C PHE A 28 6.09 7.67 8.02
N GLY A 29 7.39 7.79 7.75
CA GLY A 29 7.93 8.80 6.83
C GLY A 29 7.40 8.63 5.40
N ALA A 30 7.32 7.41 4.88
CA ALA A 30 6.86 7.17 3.51
C ALA A 30 5.43 7.65 3.27
N PHE A 31 4.52 7.42 4.22
CA PHE A 31 3.13 7.87 4.13
C PHE A 31 2.97 9.34 4.48
N LEU A 32 3.72 9.86 5.45
CA LEU A 32 3.78 11.30 5.74
C LEU A 32 4.21 12.08 4.50
N ASN A 33 5.27 11.62 3.83
CA ASN A 33 5.75 12.15 2.56
C ASN A 33 4.74 11.99 1.41
N MET A 34 4.00 10.89 1.38
CA MET A 34 3.01 10.64 0.31
C MET A 34 1.93 11.72 0.32
N VAL A 35 1.31 11.97 1.48
CA VAL A 35 0.26 12.98 1.65
C VAL A 35 0.79 14.39 1.37
N ALA A 36 1.96 14.70 1.90
CA ALA A 36 2.61 15.99 1.71
C ALA A 36 2.91 16.27 0.24
N LEU A 37 3.62 15.38 -0.44
CA LEU A 37 4.03 15.63 -1.81
C LEU A 37 2.88 15.57 -2.81
N SER A 38 1.89 14.70 -2.63
CA SER A 38 0.75 14.65 -3.57
C SER A 38 -0.08 15.93 -3.53
N THR A 39 -0.30 16.50 -2.34
CA THR A 39 -0.97 17.81 -2.22
C THR A 39 -0.09 18.95 -2.68
N TYR A 40 1.22 18.88 -2.41
CA TYR A 40 2.17 19.91 -2.83
C TYR A 40 2.28 20.02 -4.36
N VAL A 41 2.36 18.89 -5.06
CA VAL A 41 2.38 18.85 -6.53
C VAL A 41 1.11 19.48 -7.09
N TYR A 42 -0.05 19.20 -6.50
CA TYR A 42 -1.30 19.83 -6.92
C TYR A 42 -1.30 21.33 -6.67
N LEU A 43 -0.87 21.75 -5.48
CA LEU A 43 -0.79 23.16 -5.10
C LEU A 43 0.09 23.98 -6.05
N LEU A 44 1.26 23.46 -6.43
CA LEU A 44 2.19 24.14 -7.34
C LEU A 44 1.70 24.17 -8.79
N SER A 45 1.10 23.08 -9.26
CA SER A 45 0.77 22.91 -10.68
C SER A 45 -0.66 23.27 -11.03
N GLN A 46 -1.57 23.27 -10.05
CA GLN A 46 -3.02 23.28 -10.22
C GLN A 46 -3.50 22.27 -11.28
N SER A 47 -2.75 21.17 -11.45
CA SER A 47 -2.89 20.25 -12.57
C SER A 47 -2.94 18.82 -12.09
N VAL A 48 -4.06 18.16 -12.36
CA VAL A 48 -4.25 16.74 -12.03
C VAL A 48 -3.27 15.85 -12.78
N MET A 49 -2.88 16.26 -13.99
CA MET A 49 -1.91 15.52 -14.79
C MET A 49 -0.56 15.43 -14.08
N HIS A 50 -0.10 16.52 -13.46
CA HIS A 50 1.16 16.52 -12.72
C HIS A 50 1.09 15.62 -11.47
N VAL A 51 -0.04 15.62 -10.76
CA VAL A 51 -0.27 14.71 -9.60
C VAL A 51 -0.24 13.25 -10.05
N SER A 52 -0.96 12.92 -11.12
CA SER A 52 -0.98 11.57 -11.68
C SER A 52 0.39 11.10 -12.17
N ILE A 53 1.15 11.97 -12.85
CA ILE A 53 2.53 11.67 -13.27
C ILE A 53 3.40 11.41 -12.03
N PHE A 54 3.32 12.28 -11.02
CA PHE A 54 4.05 12.11 -9.76
C PHE A 54 3.75 10.76 -9.09
N LEU A 55 2.46 10.42 -8.92
CA LEU A 55 2.06 9.15 -8.29
C LEU A 55 2.46 7.95 -9.15
N ALA A 56 2.29 8.03 -10.48
CA ALA A 56 2.69 6.98 -11.41
C ALA A 56 4.21 6.76 -11.40
N CYS A 57 5.02 7.82 -11.38
CA CYS A 57 6.48 7.70 -11.24
C CYS A 57 6.87 7.02 -9.93
N ARG A 58 6.20 7.35 -8.82
CA ARG A 58 6.44 6.68 -7.53
C ARG A 58 6.13 5.18 -7.59
N VAL A 59 5.00 4.79 -8.20
CA VAL A 59 4.63 3.39 -8.38
C VAL A 59 5.61 2.68 -9.32
N ALA A 60 5.98 3.31 -10.44
CA ALA A 60 6.95 2.78 -11.39
C ALA A 60 8.30 2.50 -10.70
N GLY A 61 8.74 3.39 -9.81
CA GLY A 61 9.95 3.19 -9.01
C GLY A 61 9.87 1.94 -8.13
N GLY A 62 8.71 1.71 -7.50
CA GLY A 62 8.46 0.51 -6.71
C GLY A 62 8.44 -0.79 -7.54
N ILE A 63 7.93 -0.74 -8.78
CA ILE A 63 7.95 -1.86 -9.72
C ILE A 63 9.38 -2.17 -10.16
N LEU A 64 10.15 -1.14 -10.57
CA LEU A 64 11.55 -1.29 -10.94
C LEU A 64 12.36 -1.90 -9.78
N ALA A 65 12.10 -1.47 -8.56
CA ALA A 65 12.73 -2.04 -7.38
C ALA A 65 12.35 -3.51 -7.14
N SER A 66 11.11 -3.91 -7.40
CA SER A 66 10.70 -5.31 -7.29
C SER A 66 11.43 -6.23 -8.28
N VAL A 67 11.69 -5.74 -9.51
CA VAL A 67 12.44 -6.49 -10.53
C VAL A 67 13.93 -6.54 -10.20
N ALA A 68 14.53 -5.41 -9.80
CA ALA A 68 15.96 -5.31 -9.55
C ALA A 68 16.39 -5.75 -8.14
N GLY A 69 15.47 -5.84 -7.18
CA GLY A 69 15.78 -6.03 -5.77
C GLY A 69 16.43 -7.37 -5.45
N VAL A 70 15.90 -8.46 -6.01
CA VAL A 70 16.46 -9.81 -5.80
C VAL A 70 17.90 -9.93 -6.31
N PRO A 71 18.23 -9.62 -7.58
CA PRO A 71 19.62 -9.68 -8.03
C PRO A 71 20.53 -8.69 -7.29
N PHE A 72 20.03 -7.51 -6.92
CA PHE A 72 20.79 -6.52 -6.15
C PHE A 72 21.16 -7.04 -4.76
N PHE A 73 20.20 -7.53 -3.98
CA PHE A 73 20.44 -8.05 -2.63
C PHE A 73 21.12 -9.42 -2.60
N ARG A 74 21.32 -10.09 -3.75
CA ARG A 74 22.25 -11.23 -3.87
C ARG A 74 23.71 -10.81 -3.95
N ARG A 75 23.99 -9.58 -4.40
CA ARG A 75 25.35 -9.03 -4.51
C ARG A 75 25.70 -8.15 -3.31
N PHE A 76 24.77 -7.31 -2.89
CA PHE A 76 24.95 -6.33 -1.83
C PHE A 76 24.12 -6.72 -0.62
N HIS A 77 24.77 -7.35 0.35
CA HIS A 77 24.14 -7.84 1.56
C HIS A 77 24.43 -6.94 2.77
N GLY A 78 23.63 -7.08 3.80
CA GLY A 78 23.78 -6.44 5.10
C GLY A 78 23.02 -5.14 5.21
N ARG A 79 23.40 -4.37 6.23
CA ARG A 79 22.76 -3.11 6.61
C ARG A 79 23.11 -1.94 5.69
N LEU A 80 24.31 -1.92 5.12
CA LEU A 80 24.81 -0.76 4.35
C LEU A 80 23.92 -0.39 3.16
N PRO A 81 23.44 -1.32 2.33
CA PRO A 81 22.55 -0.95 1.22
C PRO A 81 21.24 -0.32 1.70
N LEU A 82 20.67 -0.80 2.81
CA LEU A 82 19.46 -0.21 3.40
C LEU A 82 19.69 1.23 3.86
N VAL A 83 20.80 1.46 4.57
CA VAL A 83 21.21 2.80 5.02
C VAL A 83 21.45 3.74 3.83
N ILE A 84 22.08 3.24 2.76
CA ILE A 84 22.30 4.03 1.53
C ILE A 84 20.96 4.43 0.90
N PHE A 85 19.97 3.53 0.83
CA PHE A 85 18.65 3.89 0.31
C PHE A 85 17.93 4.92 1.18
N ASP A 86 18.09 4.89 2.50
CA ASP A 86 17.60 5.96 3.40
C ASP A 86 18.27 7.30 3.12
N ILE A 87 19.59 7.30 2.97
CA ILE A 87 20.36 8.52 2.65
C ILE A 87 19.94 9.08 1.28
N ILE A 88 19.77 8.23 0.27
CA ILE A 88 19.31 8.66 -1.07
C ILE A 88 17.91 9.29 -0.96
N ARG A 89 16.97 8.67 -0.25
CA ARG A 89 15.63 9.22 -0.04
C ARG A 89 15.67 10.58 0.67
N ALA A 90 16.49 10.71 1.72
CA ALA A 90 16.72 11.96 2.43
C ALA A 90 17.32 13.04 1.50
N ALA A 91 18.33 12.68 0.70
CA ALA A 91 18.97 13.60 -0.24
C ALA A 91 18.00 14.08 -1.32
N LEU A 92 17.18 13.19 -1.88
CA LEU A 92 16.15 13.53 -2.87
C LEU A 92 15.14 14.53 -2.32
N LEU A 93 14.72 14.39 -1.06
CA LEU A 93 13.84 15.36 -0.41
C LEU A 93 14.55 16.67 -0.07
N ALA A 94 15.84 16.63 0.28
CA ALA A 94 16.62 17.83 0.53
C ALA A 94 16.68 18.74 -0.71
N LEU A 95 16.60 18.19 -1.92
CA LEU A 95 16.51 18.99 -3.16
C LEU A 95 15.29 19.92 -3.14
N LEU A 96 14.17 19.52 -2.54
CA LEU A 96 12.97 20.37 -2.41
C LEU A 96 13.14 21.53 -1.41
N LEU A 97 14.13 21.45 -0.52
CA LEU A 97 14.47 22.55 0.38
C LEU A 97 15.47 23.54 -0.25
N ILE A 98 16.17 23.12 -1.31
CA ILE A 98 17.22 23.90 -1.97
C ILE A 98 16.69 24.61 -3.21
N PHE A 99 15.93 23.90 -4.05
CA PHE A 99 15.43 24.46 -5.31
C PHE A 99 14.20 25.34 -5.10
N PRO A 100 14.02 26.41 -5.91
CA PRO A 100 12.82 27.23 -5.86
C PRO A 100 11.60 26.49 -6.45
N PRO A 101 10.35 26.84 -6.05
CA PRO A 101 9.13 26.16 -6.48
C PRO A 101 8.99 25.96 -8.00
N ALA A 102 9.44 26.93 -8.81
CA ALA A 102 9.40 26.85 -10.27
C ALA A 102 10.25 25.69 -10.83
N ALA A 103 11.40 25.39 -10.19
CA ALA A 103 12.25 24.26 -10.57
C ALA A 103 11.74 22.94 -9.97
N GLN A 104 11.09 22.99 -8.81
CA GLN A 104 10.60 21.82 -8.10
C GLN A 104 9.61 21.00 -8.92
N LEU A 105 8.73 21.65 -9.69
CA LEU A 105 7.72 20.96 -10.49
C LEU A 105 8.34 19.98 -11.50
N TYR A 106 9.49 20.34 -12.09
CA TYR A 106 10.19 19.49 -13.06
C TYR A 106 10.95 18.33 -12.42
N ILE A 107 11.45 18.49 -11.19
CA ILE A 107 12.22 17.46 -10.49
C ILE A 107 11.35 16.51 -9.67
N LEU A 108 10.13 16.91 -9.30
CA LEU A 108 9.21 16.14 -8.47
C LEU A 108 8.91 14.72 -9.00
N PRO A 109 8.68 14.48 -10.30
CA PRO A 109 8.52 13.13 -10.83
C PRO A 109 9.75 12.23 -10.62
N PHE A 110 10.95 12.78 -10.77
CA PHE A 110 12.20 12.04 -10.55
C PHE A 110 12.44 11.75 -9.07
N ILE A 111 12.11 12.71 -8.20
CA ILE A 111 12.11 12.52 -6.75
C ILE A 111 11.11 11.41 -6.37
N ALA A 112 9.92 11.42 -6.95
CA ALA A 112 8.89 10.41 -6.72
C ALA A 112 9.38 9.01 -7.12
N LEU A 113 10.01 8.90 -8.30
CA LEU A 113 10.62 7.67 -8.80
C LEU A 113 11.69 7.15 -7.84
N GLY A 114 12.63 8.00 -7.43
CA GLY A 114 13.71 7.64 -6.53
C GLY A 114 13.21 7.24 -5.13
N ILE A 115 12.21 7.94 -4.60
CA ILE A 115 11.54 7.58 -3.34
C ILE A 115 10.82 6.23 -3.47
N GLY A 116 10.13 6.00 -4.59
CA GLY A 116 9.49 4.72 -4.89
C GLY A 116 10.49 3.56 -4.89
N ILE A 117 11.63 3.74 -5.57
CA ILE A 117 12.72 2.76 -5.58
C ILE A 117 13.25 2.52 -4.17
N GLY A 118 13.56 3.59 -3.43
CA GLY A 118 14.13 3.50 -2.08
C GLY A 118 13.21 2.80 -1.09
N ASN A 119 11.92 3.12 -1.08
CA ASN A 119 10.93 2.49 -0.21
C ASN A 119 10.82 0.98 -0.49
N SER A 120 10.68 0.60 -1.75
CA SER A 120 10.56 -0.81 -2.13
C SER A 120 11.86 -1.58 -1.87
N MET A 121 13.02 -1.02 -2.23
CA MET A 121 14.32 -1.64 -1.96
C MET A 121 14.57 -1.84 -0.48
N PHE A 122 14.20 -0.86 0.35
CA PHE A 122 14.28 -0.98 1.80
C PHE A 122 13.41 -2.13 2.31
N ALA A 123 12.15 -2.18 1.88
CA ALA A 123 11.22 -3.24 2.28
C ALA A 123 11.70 -4.63 1.82
N ILE A 124 12.14 -4.77 0.56
CA ILE A 124 12.65 -6.03 -0.01
C ILE A 124 13.91 -6.47 0.74
N GLY A 125 14.87 -5.57 0.91
CA GLY A 125 16.13 -5.89 1.56
C GLY A 125 15.97 -6.26 3.03
N LEU A 126 15.08 -5.57 3.75
CA LEU A 126 14.81 -5.85 5.15
C LEU A 126 14.11 -7.21 5.35
N ASN A 127 13.13 -7.54 4.52
CA ASN A 127 12.41 -8.83 4.60
C ASN A 127 13.25 -10.02 4.11
N SER A 128 13.95 -9.87 2.98
CA SER A 128 14.76 -10.96 2.40
C SER A 128 15.97 -11.33 3.26
N GLN A 129 16.50 -10.38 4.03
CA GLN A 129 17.67 -10.58 4.88
C GLN A 129 17.32 -10.82 6.35
N LEU A 130 16.04 -10.78 6.72
CA LEU A 130 15.56 -11.06 8.07
C LEU A 130 16.12 -12.37 8.64
N PRO A 131 16.18 -13.49 7.88
CA PRO A 131 16.75 -14.75 8.39
C PRO A 131 18.22 -14.66 8.82
N ARG A 132 18.96 -13.65 8.33
CA ARG A 132 20.37 -13.41 8.67
C ARG A 132 20.55 -12.65 9.97
N TRP A 133 19.51 -11.98 10.47
CA TRP A 133 19.56 -11.14 11.67
C TRP A 133 18.69 -11.66 12.81
N VAL A 134 17.73 -12.55 12.53
CA VAL A 134 16.77 -13.06 13.50
C VAL A 134 16.74 -14.58 13.48
N ASP A 135 16.85 -15.16 14.66
CA ASP A 135 16.78 -16.61 14.91
C ASP A 135 15.41 -17.18 14.52
N GLU A 136 15.41 -18.42 14.05
CA GLU A 136 14.22 -19.12 13.54
C GLU A 136 13.04 -19.09 14.51
N SER A 137 13.30 -19.30 15.80
CA SER A 137 12.28 -19.28 16.88
C SER A 137 11.50 -17.96 16.96
N ARG A 138 12.10 -16.84 16.52
CA ARG A 138 11.51 -15.49 16.61
C ARG A 138 11.04 -14.94 15.27
N ARG A 139 11.31 -15.62 14.14
CA ARG A 139 10.99 -15.09 12.80
C ARG A 139 9.50 -14.87 12.60
N VAL A 140 8.66 -15.81 13.00
CA VAL A 140 7.19 -15.70 12.85
C VAL A 140 6.66 -14.49 13.65
N SER A 141 7.05 -14.38 14.92
CA SER A 141 6.67 -13.25 15.77
C SER A 141 7.20 -11.92 15.21
N THR A 142 8.45 -11.89 14.76
CA THR A 142 9.07 -10.67 14.19
C THR A 142 8.35 -10.25 12.91
N ASN A 143 8.01 -11.18 12.02
CA ASN A 143 7.23 -10.88 10.82
C ASN A 143 5.83 -10.33 11.14
N ALA A 144 5.14 -10.89 12.14
CA ALA A 144 3.85 -10.34 12.58
C ALA A 144 3.99 -8.89 13.06
N TRP A 145 5.00 -8.61 13.89
CA TRP A 145 5.30 -7.26 14.37
C TRP A 145 5.73 -6.31 13.25
N LEU A 146 6.46 -6.77 12.23
CA LEU A 146 6.83 -5.95 11.08
C LEU A 146 5.61 -5.50 10.29
N THR A 147 4.66 -6.40 10.05
CA THR A 147 3.39 -6.07 9.39
C THR A 147 2.59 -5.05 10.21
N SER A 148 2.48 -5.27 11.52
CA SER A 148 1.80 -4.32 12.41
C SER A 148 2.49 -2.96 12.43
N ALA A 149 3.81 -2.91 12.59
CA ALA A 149 4.59 -1.69 12.58
C ALA A 149 4.44 -0.91 11.27
N SER A 150 4.45 -1.62 10.13
CA SER A 150 4.22 -1.04 8.81
C SER A 150 2.85 -0.36 8.70
N ALA A 151 1.79 -1.08 9.10
CA ALA A 151 0.43 -0.55 9.09
C ALA A 151 0.26 0.63 10.06
N THR A 152 0.75 0.52 11.29
CA THR A 152 0.68 1.62 12.27
C THR A 152 1.46 2.84 11.79
N GLY A 153 2.64 2.65 11.22
CA GLY A 153 3.44 3.72 10.62
C GLY A 153 2.67 4.42 9.51
N ALA A 154 2.08 3.67 8.57
CA ALA A 154 1.29 4.23 7.49
C ALA A 154 0.12 5.12 7.95
N VAL A 155 -0.65 4.61 8.93
CA VAL A 155 -1.82 5.32 9.49
C VAL A 155 -1.38 6.58 10.25
N THR A 156 -0.42 6.44 11.16
CA THR A 156 0.06 7.56 11.97
C THR A 156 0.78 8.61 11.13
N GLY A 157 1.56 8.20 10.13
CA GLY A 157 2.25 9.10 9.19
C GLY A 157 1.26 9.94 8.36
N SER A 158 0.20 9.31 7.85
CA SER A 158 -0.85 10.01 7.10
C SER A 158 -1.61 11.03 7.97
N LEU A 159 -1.98 10.62 9.19
CA LEU A 159 -2.66 11.49 10.16
C LEU A 159 -1.80 12.69 10.56
N VAL A 160 -0.54 12.42 10.94
CA VAL A 160 0.41 13.45 11.36
C VAL A 160 0.73 14.41 10.21
N SER A 161 0.83 13.93 8.97
CA SER A 161 1.03 14.79 7.80
C SER A 161 -0.04 15.86 7.66
N GLY A 162 -1.33 15.51 7.81
CA GLY A 162 -2.41 16.49 7.66
C GLY A 162 -2.37 17.57 8.74
N ILE A 163 -2.05 17.18 9.98
CA ILE A 163 -1.92 18.11 11.10
C ILE A 163 -0.74 19.07 10.88
N LEU A 164 0.42 18.53 10.50
CA LEU A 164 1.63 19.32 10.29
C LEU A 164 1.51 20.29 9.12
N LEU A 165 0.90 19.87 8.02
CA LEU A 165 0.64 20.73 6.87
C LEU A 165 -0.23 21.92 7.27
N ALA A 166 -1.24 21.70 8.12
CA ALA A 166 -2.12 22.75 8.61
C ALA A 166 -1.42 23.76 9.53
N ALA A 167 -0.47 23.29 10.34
CA ALA A 167 0.16 24.10 11.39
C ALA A 167 1.45 24.80 10.93
N SER A 168 2.22 24.18 10.04
CA SER A 168 3.61 24.57 9.79
C SER A 168 4.03 24.55 8.32
N GLY A 169 3.11 24.20 7.40
CA GLY A 169 3.37 24.18 5.97
C GLY A 169 4.29 23.05 5.48
N TYR A 170 4.55 23.03 4.17
CA TYR A 170 5.23 21.93 3.48
C TYR A 170 6.72 21.77 3.84
N GLN A 171 7.42 22.87 4.09
CA GLN A 171 8.87 22.85 4.36
C GLN A 171 9.21 22.05 5.63
N LEU A 172 8.46 22.25 6.72
CA LEU A 172 8.68 21.49 7.95
C LEU A 172 8.38 20.00 7.75
N VAL A 173 7.36 19.69 6.95
CA VAL A 173 6.98 18.31 6.64
C VAL A 173 8.07 17.61 5.82
N PHE A 174 8.71 18.31 4.88
CA PHE A 174 9.87 17.79 4.15
C PHE A 174 11.08 17.59 5.06
N ALA A 175 11.39 18.56 5.93
CA ALA A 175 12.47 18.45 6.90
C ALA A 175 12.27 17.26 7.85
N MET A 176 11.06 17.06 8.35
CA MET A 176 10.75 15.90 9.19
C MET A 176 10.82 14.58 8.43
N ASN A 177 10.41 14.53 7.16
CA ASN A 177 10.61 13.33 6.34
C ASN A 177 12.09 12.99 6.18
N ILE A 178 12.95 13.98 5.92
CA ILE A 178 14.40 13.79 5.85
C ILE A 178 14.91 13.18 7.17
N VAL A 179 14.52 13.75 8.31
CA VAL A 179 14.89 13.22 9.63
C VAL A 179 14.39 11.79 9.82
N THR A 180 13.14 11.47 9.44
CA THR A 180 12.60 10.11 9.59
C THR A 180 13.38 9.08 8.78
N TYR A 181 13.76 9.36 7.53
CA TYR A 181 14.59 8.44 6.75
C TYR A 181 15.98 8.25 7.37
N LEU A 182 16.60 9.33 7.85
CA LEU A 182 17.89 9.24 8.54
C LEU A 182 17.79 8.43 9.83
N LEU A 183 16.73 8.62 10.62
CA LEU A 183 16.47 7.84 11.84
C LEU A 183 16.23 6.36 11.54
N ALA A 184 15.51 6.04 10.45
CA ALA A 184 15.34 4.65 10.02
C ALA A 184 16.68 3.99 9.67
N GLY A 185 17.55 4.70 8.94
CA GLY A 185 18.90 4.23 8.63
C GLY A 185 19.76 4.04 9.88
N LEU A 186 19.70 5.00 10.82
CA LEU A 186 20.39 4.92 12.11
C LEU A 186 19.90 3.74 12.96
N ALA A 187 18.61 3.42 12.93
CA ALA A 187 18.06 2.28 13.65
C ALA A 187 18.59 0.92 13.12
N ILE A 188 18.94 0.83 11.85
CA ILE A 188 19.48 -0.39 11.21
C ILE A 188 21.00 -0.48 11.33
N MET A 189 21.68 0.65 11.55
CA MET A 189 23.14 0.71 11.65
C MET A 189 23.76 -0.23 12.71
N PRO A 190 23.14 -0.53 13.86
CA PRO A 190 23.68 -1.48 14.85
C PRO A 190 23.51 -2.96 14.50
N LEU A 191 22.77 -3.32 13.43
CA LEU A 191 22.47 -4.71 13.10
C LEU A 191 23.75 -5.52 12.85
N ARG A 192 23.82 -6.72 13.44
CA ARG A 192 24.92 -7.67 13.22
C ARG A 192 24.36 -8.98 12.69
N PHE A 193 25.08 -9.61 11.77
CA PHE A 193 24.72 -10.92 11.25
C PHE A 193 24.76 -11.98 12.35
N LEU A 194 23.77 -12.87 12.34
CA LEU A 194 23.72 -14.07 13.17
C LEU A 194 24.09 -15.32 12.36
N PHE A 195 23.60 -15.45 11.12
CA PHE A 195 23.84 -16.61 10.25
C PHE A 195 23.88 -16.26 8.76
N TYR A 196 24.61 -17.05 7.97
CA TYR A 196 24.54 -17.07 6.51
C TYR A 196 23.66 -18.26 6.08
N PRO A 197 22.42 -18.05 5.62
CA PRO A 197 21.57 -19.14 5.17
C PRO A 197 22.08 -19.70 3.83
N ALA A 198 22.05 -21.03 3.71
CA ALA A 198 22.23 -21.72 2.43
C ALA A 198 21.07 -21.38 1.49
N VAL A 199 21.38 -21.01 0.25
CA VAL A 199 20.39 -20.64 -0.77
C VAL A 199 19.69 -21.93 -1.22
N GLY A 200 18.42 -22.09 -0.86
CA GLY A 200 17.59 -23.18 -1.39
C GLY A 200 17.22 -22.95 -2.85
N GLU A 201 17.23 -24.02 -3.64
CA GLU A 201 16.87 -24.02 -5.06
C GLU A 201 15.38 -23.64 -5.24
N ALA A 202 15.11 -22.70 -6.14
CA ALA A 202 13.75 -22.31 -6.51
C ALA A 202 13.18 -23.25 -7.58
N GLU A 203 11.94 -23.70 -7.40
CA GLU A 203 11.21 -24.50 -8.38
C GLU A 203 10.98 -23.75 -9.72
N PRO A 204 10.78 -24.46 -10.85
CA PRO A 204 10.68 -23.83 -12.17
C PRO A 204 9.34 -23.11 -12.40
N HIS A 205 9.40 -21.79 -12.64
CA HIS A 205 8.26 -20.89 -12.90
C HIS A 205 7.20 -21.39 -13.91
N ARG A 206 7.58 -22.17 -14.92
CA ARG A 206 6.66 -22.62 -15.99
C ARG A 206 5.59 -23.61 -15.50
N LYS A 207 5.89 -24.41 -14.46
CA LYS A 207 4.91 -25.35 -13.86
C LYS A 207 3.87 -24.61 -13.01
N GLU A 208 4.27 -23.53 -12.34
CA GLU A 208 3.40 -22.71 -11.49
C GLU A 208 2.29 -22.00 -12.29
N TRP A 209 2.63 -21.40 -13.44
CA TRP A 209 1.64 -20.73 -14.32
C TRP A 209 0.55 -21.67 -14.84
N ARG A 210 0.91 -22.91 -15.20
CA ARG A 210 -0.06 -23.90 -15.67
C ARG A 210 -1.00 -24.34 -14.55
N ASN A 211 -0.47 -24.52 -13.33
CA ASN A 211 -1.24 -24.90 -12.14
C ASN A 211 -2.20 -23.77 -11.71
N LEU A 212 -1.78 -22.52 -11.85
CA LEU A 212 -2.63 -21.35 -11.59
C LEU A 212 -3.84 -21.29 -12.53
N ILE A 213 -3.62 -21.45 -13.84
CA ILE A 213 -4.71 -21.40 -14.84
C ILE A 213 -5.70 -22.54 -14.62
N SER A 214 -5.22 -23.76 -14.37
CA SER A 214 -6.12 -24.90 -14.12
C SER A 214 -6.87 -24.75 -12.80
N GLY A 215 -6.23 -24.24 -11.75
CA GLY A 215 -6.86 -23.96 -10.46
C GLY A 215 -7.96 -22.89 -10.52
N LEU A 216 -7.69 -21.77 -11.20
CA LEU A 216 -8.68 -20.70 -11.35
C LEU A 216 -9.90 -21.14 -12.19
N ARG A 217 -9.71 -22.05 -13.14
CA ARG A 217 -10.84 -22.68 -13.87
C ARG A 217 -11.68 -23.60 -12.97
N ALA A 218 -11.06 -24.27 -12.01
CA ALA A 218 -11.77 -25.12 -11.04
C ALA A 218 -12.53 -24.30 -9.98
N THR A 219 -12.04 -23.10 -9.65
CA THR A 219 -12.63 -22.21 -8.65
C THR A 219 -13.07 -20.87 -9.26
N PRO A 220 -14.17 -20.84 -10.05
CA PRO A 220 -14.58 -19.66 -10.82
C PRO A 220 -14.97 -18.46 -9.94
N VAL A 221 -15.42 -18.70 -8.70
CA VAL A 221 -15.72 -17.62 -7.75
C VAL A 221 -14.44 -16.88 -7.35
N LEU A 222 -13.34 -17.60 -7.09
CA LEU A 222 -12.05 -17.00 -6.77
C LEU A 222 -11.49 -16.20 -7.95
N ALA A 223 -11.62 -16.73 -9.18
CA ALA A 223 -11.28 -15.98 -10.38
C ALA A 223 -12.12 -14.69 -10.51
N GLY A 224 -13.42 -14.77 -10.23
CA GLY A 224 -14.31 -13.60 -10.18
C GLY A 224 -13.88 -12.57 -9.11
N MET A 225 -13.48 -13.03 -7.93
CA MET A 225 -12.96 -12.15 -6.88
C MET A 225 -11.68 -11.43 -7.32
N LEU A 226 -10.74 -12.14 -7.96
CA LEU A 226 -9.51 -11.53 -8.52
C LEU A 226 -9.80 -10.52 -9.63
N LEU A 227 -10.80 -10.77 -10.49
CA LEU A 227 -11.26 -9.82 -11.50
C LEU A 227 -11.85 -8.56 -10.86
N VAL A 228 -12.67 -8.72 -9.82
CA VAL A 228 -13.21 -7.61 -9.05
C VAL A 228 -12.08 -6.83 -8.37
N THR A 229 -11.06 -7.50 -7.82
CA THR A 229 -9.88 -6.84 -7.24
C THR A 229 -9.10 -6.06 -8.31
N MET A 230 -8.95 -6.60 -9.52
CA MET A 230 -8.32 -5.86 -10.62
C MET A 230 -9.13 -4.60 -10.98
N ALA A 231 -10.45 -4.72 -11.12
CA ALA A 231 -11.33 -3.59 -11.37
C ALA A 231 -11.28 -2.54 -10.24
N ASP A 232 -11.24 -3.01 -9.00
CA ASP A 232 -11.11 -2.15 -7.83
C ASP A 232 -9.81 -1.34 -7.83
N THR A 233 -8.71 -1.88 -8.34
CA THR A 233 -7.45 -1.14 -8.39
C THR A 233 -7.50 0.09 -9.30
N LEU A 234 -8.39 0.10 -10.30
CA LEU A 234 -8.68 1.29 -11.11
C LEU A 234 -9.48 2.32 -10.31
N GLY A 235 -10.51 1.89 -9.56
CA GLY A 235 -11.22 2.73 -8.59
C GLY A 235 -10.28 3.30 -7.52
N SER A 236 -9.28 2.50 -7.13
CA SER A 236 -8.23 2.89 -6.21
C SER A 236 -7.32 3.98 -6.75
N ALA A 237 -6.89 3.83 -8.01
CA ALA A 237 -6.14 4.88 -8.68
C ALA A 237 -6.93 6.19 -8.75
N ALA A 238 -8.21 6.13 -9.10
CA ALA A 238 -9.06 7.30 -9.20
C ALA A 238 -9.14 8.08 -7.89
N HIS A 239 -9.51 7.44 -6.78
CA HIS A 239 -9.63 8.16 -5.52
C HIS A 239 -8.28 8.65 -4.97
N ASN A 240 -7.16 7.96 -5.24
CA ASN A 240 -5.85 8.43 -4.79
C ASN A 240 -5.38 9.68 -5.55
N VAL A 241 -5.63 9.77 -6.86
CA VAL A 241 -5.44 11.02 -7.63
C VAL A 241 -6.46 12.08 -7.20
N GLY A 242 -7.68 11.64 -6.91
CA GLY A 242 -8.79 12.48 -6.50
C GLY A 242 -8.65 13.13 -5.13
N PHE A 243 -7.96 12.49 -4.17
CA PHE A 243 -7.89 12.99 -2.79
C PHE A 243 -7.31 14.39 -2.65
N PRO A 244 -6.15 14.73 -3.27
CA PRO A 244 -5.67 16.11 -3.28
C PRO A 244 -6.68 17.10 -3.87
N ILE A 245 -7.38 16.71 -4.95
CA ILE A 245 -8.34 17.55 -5.67
C ILE A 245 -9.58 17.82 -4.80
N LEU A 246 -10.16 16.76 -4.22
CA LEU A 246 -11.31 16.88 -3.32
C LEU A 246 -10.95 17.73 -2.09
N SER A 247 -9.75 17.55 -1.55
CA SER A 247 -9.31 18.28 -0.36
C SER A 247 -9.09 19.76 -0.65
N GLU A 248 -8.53 20.10 -1.81
CA GLU A 248 -8.44 21.48 -2.29
C GLU A 248 -9.83 22.06 -2.51
N TRP A 249 -10.73 21.32 -3.16
CA TRP A 249 -12.07 21.83 -3.45
C TRP A 249 -12.93 22.05 -2.19
N LEU A 250 -12.83 21.16 -1.20
CA LEU A 250 -13.54 21.30 0.07
C LEU A 250 -12.96 22.40 0.96
N THR A 251 -11.64 22.54 0.97
CA THR A 251 -10.93 23.43 1.90
C THR A 251 -9.62 23.94 1.28
N PRO A 252 -9.65 24.89 0.33
CA PRO A 252 -8.45 25.31 -0.41
C PRO A 252 -7.31 25.77 0.52
N ALA A 253 -7.64 26.56 1.54
CA ALA A 253 -6.66 27.07 2.50
C ALA A 253 -6.00 26.00 3.38
N THR A 254 -6.60 24.81 3.49
CA THR A 254 -6.12 23.74 4.39
C THR A 254 -6.20 22.34 3.75
N ALA A 255 -6.02 22.25 2.43
CA ALA A 255 -6.19 21.01 1.68
C ALA A 255 -5.38 19.82 2.24
N GLY A 256 -4.13 20.06 2.65
CA GLY A 256 -3.30 19.05 3.32
C GLY A 256 -3.95 18.48 4.59
N LYS A 257 -4.62 19.32 5.39
CA LYS A 257 -5.36 18.92 6.60
C LYS A 257 -6.50 17.99 6.27
N THR A 258 -7.32 18.39 5.30
CA THR A 258 -8.49 17.62 4.86
C THR A 258 -8.08 16.29 4.26
N MET A 259 -7.01 16.25 3.46
CA MET A 259 -6.47 14.99 2.93
C MET A 259 -6.01 14.04 4.05
N GLY A 260 -5.27 14.56 5.03
CA GLY A 260 -4.83 13.74 6.18
C GLY A 260 -6.00 13.22 7.01
N LEU A 261 -7.05 14.02 7.21
CA LEU A 261 -8.27 13.60 7.91
C LEU A 261 -9.03 12.52 7.13
N LEU A 262 -9.24 12.70 5.82
CA LEU A 262 -9.90 11.72 4.96
C LEU A 262 -9.17 10.36 5.03
N LEU A 263 -7.84 10.36 4.90
CA LEU A 263 -7.03 9.14 4.96
C LEU A 263 -7.04 8.49 6.34
N ALA A 264 -6.98 9.27 7.42
CA ALA A 264 -7.02 8.73 8.78
C ALA A 264 -8.38 8.09 9.10
N VAL A 265 -9.48 8.76 8.74
CA VAL A 265 -10.83 8.23 8.94
C VAL A 265 -11.08 7.00 8.06
N TRP A 266 -10.62 7.01 6.81
CA TRP A 266 -10.65 5.85 5.93
C TRP A 266 -9.90 4.66 6.55
N ALA A 267 -8.67 4.87 7.03
CA ALA A 267 -7.87 3.83 7.67
C ALA A 267 -8.51 3.29 8.96
N GLY A 268 -9.13 4.18 9.77
CA GLY A 268 -9.92 3.78 10.93
C GLY A 268 -11.11 2.90 10.56
N GLY A 269 -11.82 3.26 9.49
CA GLY A 269 -12.87 2.44 8.89
C GLY A 269 -12.35 1.07 8.45
N LYS A 270 -11.21 1.03 7.74
CA LYS A 270 -10.57 -0.21 7.29
C LYS A 270 -10.22 -1.14 8.44
N PHE A 271 -9.66 -0.61 9.52
CA PHE A 271 -9.37 -1.39 10.71
C PHE A 271 -10.65 -1.96 11.35
N LEU A 272 -11.70 -1.15 11.46
CA LEU A 272 -12.98 -1.59 11.99
C LEU A 272 -13.61 -2.69 11.11
N GLY A 273 -13.61 -2.51 9.79
CA GLY A 273 -14.09 -3.50 8.83
C GLY A 273 -13.36 -4.84 8.95
N ALA A 274 -12.02 -4.81 9.04
CA ALA A 274 -11.22 -6.01 9.24
C ALA A 274 -11.61 -6.78 10.52
N ARG A 275 -11.90 -6.07 11.62
CA ARG A 275 -12.36 -6.67 12.89
C ARG A 275 -13.76 -7.27 12.78
N ILE A 276 -14.68 -6.58 12.12
CA ILE A 276 -16.05 -7.06 11.86
C ILE A 276 -15.98 -8.36 11.05
N THR A 277 -15.21 -8.40 9.97
CA THR A 277 -15.06 -9.60 9.13
C THR A 277 -14.51 -10.78 9.91
N ASN A 278 -13.43 -10.58 10.68
CA ASN A 278 -12.86 -11.64 11.49
C ASN A 278 -13.89 -12.21 12.48
N TYR A 279 -14.66 -11.35 13.14
CA TYR A 279 -15.73 -11.79 14.04
C TYR A 279 -16.83 -12.58 13.32
N LEU A 280 -17.31 -12.10 12.17
CA LEU A 280 -18.37 -12.77 11.40
C LEU A 280 -17.94 -14.12 10.84
N LEU A 281 -16.69 -14.24 10.39
CA LEU A 281 -16.10 -15.49 9.90
C LEU A 281 -15.93 -16.52 11.02
N LEU A 282 -15.46 -16.11 12.20
CA LEU A 282 -15.32 -17.00 13.37
C LEU A 282 -16.66 -17.57 13.85
N GLN A 283 -17.74 -16.83 13.67
CA GLN A 283 -19.08 -17.26 14.04
C GLN A 283 -19.72 -18.18 12.99
N SER A 284 -19.05 -18.46 11.86
CA SER A 284 -19.58 -19.23 10.72
C SER A 284 -20.92 -18.71 10.18
N LYS A 285 -21.27 -17.45 10.47
CA LYS A 285 -22.60 -16.87 10.15
C LYS A 285 -22.71 -16.43 8.70
N THR A 286 -21.59 -16.21 8.00
CA THR A 286 -21.59 -15.64 6.66
C THR A 286 -20.46 -16.22 5.83
N GLY A 287 -20.74 -16.52 4.55
CA GLY A 287 -19.71 -17.01 3.63
C GLY A 287 -18.72 -15.89 3.25
N THR A 288 -17.43 -16.23 3.23
CA THR A 288 -16.32 -15.31 2.91
C THR A 288 -16.53 -14.55 1.61
N GLU A 289 -17.06 -15.22 0.58
CA GLU A 289 -17.32 -14.63 -0.73
C GLU A 289 -18.39 -13.54 -0.67
N ARG A 290 -19.44 -13.72 0.16
CA ARG A 290 -20.50 -12.71 0.33
C ARG A 290 -19.97 -11.47 1.04
N LEU A 291 -19.15 -11.66 2.08
CA LEU A 291 -18.50 -10.55 2.78
C LEU A 291 -17.56 -9.78 1.87
N PHE A 292 -16.82 -10.47 0.99
CA PHE A 292 -16.00 -9.82 -0.03
C PHE A 292 -16.84 -8.92 -0.95
N PHE A 293 -17.91 -9.45 -1.56
CA PHE A 293 -18.74 -8.67 -2.47
C PHE A 293 -19.45 -7.50 -1.73
N ALA A 294 -20.00 -7.74 -0.54
CA ALA A 294 -20.59 -6.68 0.25
C ALA A 294 -19.57 -5.58 0.61
N GLY A 295 -18.34 -5.97 0.95
CA GLY A 295 -17.22 -5.07 1.23
C GLY A 295 -16.87 -4.19 0.03
N VAL A 296 -16.67 -4.79 -1.15
CA VAL A 296 -16.37 -4.04 -2.38
C VAL A 296 -17.49 -3.07 -2.75
N ALA A 297 -18.76 -3.48 -2.61
CA ALA A 297 -19.89 -2.62 -2.88
C ALA A 297 -19.96 -1.43 -1.90
N LEU A 298 -19.81 -1.69 -0.60
CA LEU A 298 -19.80 -0.66 0.43
C LEU A 298 -18.62 0.31 0.24
N MET A 299 -17.44 -0.20 -0.09
CA MET A 299 -16.25 0.59 -0.38
C MET A 299 -16.49 1.53 -1.55
N SER A 300 -16.93 0.98 -2.69
CA SER A 300 -17.13 1.73 -3.93
C SER A 300 -18.20 2.81 -3.75
N LEU A 301 -19.32 2.48 -3.12
CA LEU A 301 -20.37 3.44 -2.80
C LEU A 301 -19.89 4.51 -1.80
N GLY A 302 -19.12 4.13 -0.79
CA GLY A 302 -18.53 5.06 0.16
C GLY A 302 -17.63 6.09 -0.53
N PHE A 303 -16.76 5.66 -1.46
CA PHE A 303 -15.95 6.58 -2.26
C PHE A 303 -16.79 7.48 -3.17
N ILE A 304 -17.78 6.91 -3.86
CA ILE A 304 -18.71 7.68 -4.71
C ILE A 304 -19.38 8.78 -3.90
N PHE A 305 -19.97 8.44 -2.75
CA PHE A 305 -20.63 9.44 -1.92
C PHE A 305 -19.66 10.45 -1.31
N THR A 306 -18.45 10.04 -0.93
CA THR A 306 -17.42 10.97 -0.41
C THR A 306 -17.13 12.09 -1.39
N PHE A 307 -16.96 11.78 -2.68
CA PHE A 307 -16.66 12.76 -3.72
C PHE A 307 -17.86 13.57 -4.21
N GLN A 308 -19.06 13.27 -3.74
CA GLN A 308 -20.26 14.08 -3.98
C GLN A 308 -20.49 15.15 -2.91
N GLN A 309 -19.70 15.17 -1.83
CA GLN A 309 -19.94 16.06 -0.70
C GLN A 309 -19.32 17.43 -0.92
N HIS A 310 -20.06 18.49 -0.58
CA HIS A 310 -19.57 19.88 -0.59
C HIS A 310 -18.97 20.34 0.75
N GLY A 311 -18.92 19.46 1.75
CA GLY A 311 -18.43 19.78 3.08
C GLY A 311 -17.69 18.62 3.74
N VAL A 312 -16.70 18.95 4.56
CA VAL A 312 -15.82 17.98 5.23
C VAL A 312 -16.57 16.98 6.13
N PRO A 313 -17.54 17.37 6.99
CA PRO A 313 -18.15 16.43 7.93
C PRO A 313 -18.83 15.22 7.27
N LEU A 314 -19.62 15.46 6.21
CA LEU A 314 -20.27 14.39 5.47
C LEU A 314 -19.25 13.55 4.69
N ALA A 315 -18.22 14.18 4.12
CA ALA A 315 -17.14 13.46 3.45
C ALA A 315 -16.44 12.47 4.41
N LEU A 316 -16.20 12.88 5.66
CA LEU A 316 -15.63 12.02 6.69
C LEU A 316 -16.54 10.83 7.07
N ILE A 317 -17.86 11.02 7.08
CA ILE A 317 -18.79 9.92 7.34
C ILE A 317 -18.74 8.89 6.21
N PHE A 318 -18.85 9.34 4.95
CA PHE A 318 -18.83 8.42 3.81
C PHE A 318 -17.48 7.73 3.61
N ILE A 319 -16.37 8.42 3.88
CA ILE A 319 -15.05 7.79 3.77
C ILE A 319 -14.81 6.76 4.88
N ALA A 320 -15.43 6.92 6.06
CA ALA A 320 -15.42 5.89 7.09
C ALA A 320 -16.10 4.61 6.60
N PHE A 321 -17.27 4.72 5.96
CA PHE A 321 -17.95 3.58 5.32
C PHE A 321 -17.12 2.98 4.19
N ALA A 322 -16.47 3.82 3.37
CA ALA A 322 -15.56 3.36 2.33
C ALA A 322 -14.44 2.49 2.93
N GLY A 323 -13.86 2.96 4.03
CA GLY A 323 -12.86 2.23 4.81
C GLY A 323 -13.38 0.89 5.33
N VAL A 324 -14.55 0.88 5.98
CA VAL A 324 -15.17 -0.36 6.47
C VAL A 324 -15.34 -1.38 5.34
N GLY A 325 -15.84 -0.93 4.19
CA GLY A 325 -15.96 -1.78 3.00
C GLY A 325 -14.63 -2.37 2.52
N ASP A 326 -13.58 -1.55 2.46
CA ASP A 326 -12.23 -1.99 2.09
C ASP A 326 -11.72 -3.06 3.07
N GLY A 327 -11.82 -2.81 4.38
CA GLY A 327 -11.45 -3.80 5.40
C GLY A 327 -12.24 -5.11 5.30
N LEU A 328 -13.52 -5.03 4.92
CA LEU A 328 -14.36 -6.20 4.67
C LEU A 328 -13.84 -7.03 3.50
N ALA A 329 -13.59 -6.37 2.36
CA ALA A 329 -13.13 -6.99 1.14
C ALA A 329 -11.75 -7.63 1.32
N ASP A 330 -10.80 -6.88 1.88
CA ASP A 330 -9.39 -7.30 1.98
C ASP A 330 -9.24 -8.57 2.85
N VAL A 331 -9.80 -8.56 4.06
CA VAL A 331 -9.74 -9.73 4.96
C VAL A 331 -10.46 -10.94 4.36
N SER A 332 -11.58 -10.73 3.68
CA SER A 332 -12.33 -11.81 3.05
C SER A 332 -11.56 -12.44 1.89
N LEU A 333 -10.94 -11.63 1.02
CA LEU A 333 -10.13 -12.12 -0.09
C LEU A 333 -8.94 -12.93 0.42
N ILE A 334 -8.18 -12.39 1.36
CA ILE A 334 -7.02 -13.06 1.95
C ILE A 334 -7.46 -14.39 2.59
N SER A 335 -8.53 -14.40 3.39
CA SER A 335 -9.02 -15.61 4.04
C SER A 335 -9.47 -16.67 3.04
N ARG A 336 -10.11 -16.27 1.94
CA ARG A 336 -10.55 -17.19 0.88
C ARG A 336 -9.37 -17.79 0.12
N ILE A 337 -8.32 -17.02 -0.15
CA ILE A 337 -7.10 -17.53 -0.79
C ILE A 337 -6.37 -18.50 0.16
N GLN A 338 -6.36 -18.20 1.47
CA GLN A 338 -5.73 -19.05 2.48
C GLN A 338 -6.39 -20.42 2.64
N SER A 339 -7.68 -20.55 2.33
CA SER A 339 -8.39 -21.83 2.36
C SER A 339 -8.13 -22.72 1.12
N GLU A 340 -7.40 -22.23 0.12
CA GLU A 340 -7.04 -23.02 -1.06
C GLU A 340 -5.84 -23.95 -0.78
N PRO A 341 -5.72 -25.08 -1.51
CA PRO A 341 -4.55 -25.95 -1.41
C PRO A 341 -3.24 -25.21 -1.67
N GLU A 342 -2.15 -25.65 -1.05
CA GLU A 342 -0.84 -25.01 -1.13
C GLU A 342 -0.36 -24.76 -2.57
N ARG A 343 -0.63 -25.72 -3.48
CA ARG A 343 -0.34 -25.63 -4.92
C ARG A 343 -1.01 -24.45 -5.65
N LEU A 344 -2.10 -23.90 -5.10
CA LEU A 344 -2.83 -22.75 -5.67
C LEU A 344 -2.64 -21.47 -4.85
N ARG A 345 -2.47 -21.60 -3.53
CA ARG A 345 -2.37 -20.47 -2.60
C ARG A 345 -1.26 -19.49 -2.97
N LEU A 346 -0.02 -19.97 -3.13
CA LEU A 346 1.14 -19.11 -3.45
C LEU A 346 1.03 -18.46 -4.84
N PRO A 347 0.69 -19.19 -5.92
CA PRO A 347 0.45 -18.58 -7.23
C PRO A 347 -0.68 -17.54 -7.22
N VAL A 348 -1.79 -17.78 -6.51
CA VAL A 348 -2.91 -16.83 -6.45
C VAL A 348 -2.54 -15.57 -5.69
N PHE A 349 -1.83 -15.67 -4.57
CA PHE A 349 -1.30 -14.48 -3.88
C PHE A 349 -0.38 -13.66 -4.79
N SER A 350 0.52 -14.33 -5.51
CA SER A 350 1.44 -13.67 -6.45
C SER A 350 0.69 -12.96 -7.57
N LEU A 351 -0.32 -13.62 -8.15
CA LEU A 351 -1.18 -13.01 -9.17
C LEU A 351 -1.96 -11.82 -8.61
N MET A 352 -2.57 -11.95 -7.42
CA MET A 352 -3.31 -10.87 -6.76
C MET A 352 -2.43 -9.63 -6.59
N THR A 353 -1.21 -9.78 -6.08
CA THR A 353 -0.27 -8.67 -5.92
C THR A 353 0.12 -8.06 -7.26
N LEU A 354 0.37 -8.89 -8.30
CA LEU A 354 0.69 -8.39 -9.64
C LEU A 354 -0.46 -7.57 -10.23
N LEU A 355 -1.70 -8.08 -10.13
CA LEU A 355 -2.91 -7.39 -10.56
C LEU A 355 -3.05 -6.06 -9.82
N GLN A 356 -2.88 -6.05 -8.50
CA GLN A 356 -2.98 -4.84 -7.69
C GLN A 356 -1.96 -3.77 -8.09
N MET A 357 -0.68 -4.14 -8.21
CA MET A 357 0.38 -3.20 -8.55
C MET A 357 0.26 -2.66 -9.97
N THR A 358 -0.07 -3.54 -10.92
CA THR A 358 -0.21 -3.15 -12.33
C THR A 358 -1.45 -2.30 -12.54
N GLY A 359 -2.60 -2.74 -12.02
CA GLY A 359 -3.86 -2.02 -12.16
C GLY A 359 -3.84 -0.67 -11.48
N PHE A 360 -3.21 -0.56 -10.30
CA PHE A 360 -3.03 0.73 -9.62
C PHE A 360 -2.08 1.65 -10.40
N GLY A 361 -0.90 1.16 -10.81
CA GLY A 361 0.09 1.96 -11.56
C GLY A 361 -0.43 2.44 -12.92
N VAL A 362 -1.05 1.55 -13.69
CA VAL A 362 -1.68 1.90 -14.97
C VAL A 362 -2.89 2.81 -14.76
N GLY A 363 -3.72 2.52 -13.75
CA GLY A 363 -4.88 3.33 -13.40
C GLY A 363 -4.51 4.79 -13.10
N MET A 364 -3.38 5.04 -12.41
CA MET A 364 -2.91 6.38 -12.09
C MET A 364 -2.64 7.24 -13.33
N LEU A 365 -2.16 6.61 -14.40
CA LEU A 365 -1.93 7.27 -15.70
C LEU A 365 -3.25 7.45 -16.46
N ILE A 366 -4.10 6.42 -16.48
CA ILE A 366 -5.37 6.44 -17.21
C ILE A 366 -6.36 7.43 -16.63
N VAL A 367 -6.40 7.64 -15.31
CA VAL A 367 -7.44 8.46 -14.69
C VAL A 367 -7.23 9.96 -14.86
N ALA A 368 -5.99 10.41 -15.08
CA ALA A 368 -5.68 11.83 -15.13
C ALA A 368 -6.44 12.61 -16.21
N PRO A 369 -6.53 12.13 -17.47
CA PRO A 369 -7.32 12.78 -18.51
C PRO A 369 -8.81 12.90 -18.15
N PHE A 370 -9.38 11.92 -17.43
CA PHE A 370 -10.77 11.99 -17.01
C PHE A 370 -11.03 13.13 -16.03
N TYR A 371 -10.07 13.44 -15.15
CA TYR A 371 -10.15 14.60 -14.27
C TYR A 371 -9.94 15.94 -14.99
N VAL A 372 -9.43 15.94 -16.22
CA VAL A 372 -9.39 17.14 -17.08
C VAL A 372 -10.73 17.33 -17.78
N TRP A 373 -11.37 16.24 -18.22
CA TRP A 373 -12.61 16.29 -19.00
C TRP A 373 -13.87 16.33 -18.14
N PHE A 374 -13.82 15.81 -16.92
CA PHE A 374 -14.99 15.62 -16.07
C PHE A 374 -14.75 16.12 -14.64
N ALA A 375 -15.82 16.51 -13.97
CA ALA A 375 -15.79 16.87 -12.56
C ALA A 375 -15.37 15.67 -11.69
N PRO A 376 -14.67 15.89 -10.55
CA PRO A 376 -14.18 14.81 -9.70
C PRO A 376 -15.23 13.79 -9.28
N ALA A 377 -16.45 14.24 -8.99
CA ALA A 377 -17.58 13.38 -8.66
C ALA A 377 -17.91 12.38 -9.80
N VAL A 378 -17.89 12.84 -11.05
CA VAL A 378 -18.17 12.00 -12.23
C VAL A 378 -17.06 10.99 -12.46
N VAL A 379 -15.80 11.42 -12.34
CA VAL A 379 -14.65 10.52 -12.49
C VAL A 379 -14.72 9.37 -11.49
N ILE A 380 -15.03 9.66 -10.24
CA ILE A 380 -15.15 8.63 -9.20
C ILE A 380 -16.33 7.70 -9.48
N VAL A 381 -17.47 8.20 -9.94
CA VAL A 381 -18.59 7.36 -10.38
C VAL A 381 -18.19 6.43 -11.53
N ILE A 382 -17.45 6.92 -12.53
CA ILE A 382 -16.98 6.10 -13.64
C ILE A 382 -16.07 4.99 -13.12
N PHE A 383 -15.04 5.33 -12.35
CA PHE A 383 -14.00 4.37 -11.96
C PHE A 383 -14.42 3.41 -10.84
N HIS A 384 -15.23 3.85 -9.87
CA HIS A 384 -15.85 2.95 -8.87
C HIS A 384 -17.11 2.26 -9.41
N GLY A 385 -17.67 2.73 -10.52
CA GLY A 385 -18.68 1.99 -11.28
C GLY A 385 -18.14 0.69 -11.87
N ILE A 386 -16.86 0.65 -12.28
CA ILE A 386 -16.22 -0.55 -12.84
C ILE A 386 -16.24 -1.74 -11.85
N PRO A 387 -15.74 -1.64 -10.60
CA PRO A 387 -15.83 -2.74 -9.65
C PRO A 387 -17.28 -3.10 -9.30
N LEU A 388 -18.21 -2.15 -9.23
CA LEU A 388 -19.64 -2.43 -8.99
C LEU A 388 -20.28 -3.23 -10.14
N LEU A 389 -20.03 -2.84 -11.39
CA LEU A 389 -20.50 -3.56 -12.58
C LEU A 389 -19.85 -4.94 -12.69
N THR A 390 -18.54 -5.03 -12.41
CA THR A 390 -17.80 -6.30 -12.40
C THR A 390 -18.35 -7.24 -11.34
N LEU A 391 -18.67 -6.71 -10.17
CA LEU A 391 -19.30 -7.46 -9.07
C LEU A 391 -20.69 -7.97 -9.47
N ALA A 392 -21.51 -7.13 -10.10
CA ALA A 392 -22.84 -7.54 -10.58
C ALA A 392 -22.72 -8.66 -11.63
N ALA A 393 -21.80 -8.53 -12.58
CA ALA A 393 -21.52 -9.55 -13.59
C ALA A 393 -21.04 -10.88 -12.97
N ALA A 394 -20.09 -10.82 -12.04
CA ALA A 394 -19.60 -11.99 -11.31
C ALA A 394 -20.71 -12.67 -10.49
N GLY A 395 -21.56 -11.88 -9.85
CA GLY A 395 -22.74 -12.35 -9.12
C GLY A 395 -23.71 -13.11 -10.02
N ILE A 396 -24.11 -12.52 -11.14
CA ILE A 396 -25.02 -13.14 -12.13
C ILE A 396 -24.42 -14.45 -12.69
N TYR A 397 -23.13 -14.43 -13.04
CA TYR A 397 -22.44 -15.62 -13.55
C TYR A 397 -22.43 -16.76 -12.54
N SER A 398 -22.14 -16.45 -11.26
CA SER A 398 -22.13 -17.44 -10.18
C SER A 398 -23.50 -18.06 -9.92
N GLN A 399 -24.59 -17.28 -10.03
CA GLN A 399 -25.96 -17.77 -9.89
C GLN A 399 -26.34 -18.70 -11.05
N ARG A 400 -26.01 -18.34 -12.29
CA ARG A 400 -26.27 -19.18 -13.47
C ARG A 400 -25.59 -20.53 -13.37
N GLN A 401 -24.34 -20.59 -12.93
CA GLN A 401 -23.65 -21.87 -12.73
C GLN A 401 -24.27 -22.73 -11.62
N ARG A 402 -24.80 -22.12 -10.56
CA ARG A 402 -25.51 -22.87 -9.50
C ARG A 402 -26.83 -23.45 -10.00
N CYS A 403 -27.56 -22.73 -10.85
CA CYS A 403 -28.79 -23.23 -11.46
C CYS A 403 -28.55 -24.33 -12.51
N GLN A 404 -27.39 -24.34 -13.19
CA GLN A 404 -27.03 -25.39 -14.16
C GLN A 404 -26.50 -26.69 -13.51
N ARG A 405 -26.12 -26.64 -12.23
CA ARG A 405 -25.64 -27.80 -11.45
C ARG A 405 -26.71 -28.42 -10.55
N ARG A 406 -27.88 -27.79 -10.45
CA ARG A 406 -29.09 -28.36 -9.88
C ARG A 406 -29.91 -28.96 -11.01
#